data_AF-A0A0B5A1W6-F1
#
_entry.id   AF-A0A0B5A1W6-F1
#
_cell.length_a   1.000
_cell.length_b   1.000
_cell.length_c   1.000
_cell.angle_alpha   90.00
_cell.angle_beta   90.00
_cell.angle_gamma   90.00
#
_symmetry.space_group_name_H-M   'P 1'
#
loop_
_entity.id
_entity.type
_entity.pdbx_description
1 polymer ?
#
loop_
_entity_poly.entity_id
_entity_poly.type
_entity_poly.pdbx_seq_one_letter_code
_entity_poly.pdbx_strand_id
1 'polypeptide(L)'
;FVSLIGQFIMAFGLFLSLFKESSSTVDTATALIFYCFGFTTSILFFRIATKWPKLCMHIAKVESVDPNTDTKLGKKFNIACFSILFLALMEHVFSELHGISIALDCDPDTPLYESFMKHSFQWLFVFIPYSDFAGIMSHFFNLQSTFNWNFADVFVICMSMYLTARLEQVNQRIIAAKDKNSPSSFWRTMREDYNRSVHLVRQVDKIIGGVVFMSFASNLFFVCSQLLHTLAGGIKASPRCKPEVGTDRRIFNGYEHP
;
A
#
# COMPACT_ATOMS: atom_id res chain seq x y z
N PHE A 1 -7.93 -15.38 -6.38
CA PHE A 1 -8.79 -15.34 -7.58
C PHE A 1 -9.95 -14.37 -7.38
N VAL A 2 -10.76 -14.52 -6.31
CA VAL A 2 -11.84 -13.57 -5.95
C VAL A 2 -11.35 -12.12 -5.88
N SER A 3 -10.23 -11.87 -5.20
CA SER A 3 -9.59 -10.53 -5.14
C SER A 3 -9.28 -9.92 -6.52
N LEU A 4 -8.78 -10.73 -7.45
CA LEU A 4 -8.37 -10.28 -8.78
C LEU A 4 -9.59 -9.93 -9.63
N ILE A 5 -10.63 -10.78 -9.56
CA ILE A 5 -11.89 -10.53 -10.25
C ILE A 5 -12.55 -9.27 -9.68
N GLY A 6 -12.62 -9.14 -8.36
CA GLY A 6 -13.17 -7.96 -7.69
C GLY A 6 -12.47 -6.68 -8.11
N GLN A 7 -11.14 -6.63 -8.02
CA GLN A 7 -10.35 -5.45 -8.42
C GLN A 7 -10.52 -5.13 -9.92
N PHE A 8 -10.58 -6.15 -10.77
CA PHE A 8 -10.85 -5.95 -12.19
C PHE A 8 -12.23 -5.37 -12.44
N ILE A 9 -13.27 -5.89 -11.78
CA ILE A 9 -14.64 -5.38 -11.90
C ILE A 9 -14.72 -3.92 -11.44
N MET A 10 -14.10 -3.58 -10.31
CA MET A 10 -14.08 -2.22 -9.78
C MET A 10 -13.34 -1.26 -10.72
N ALA A 11 -12.15 -1.64 -11.21
CA ALA A 11 -11.39 -0.84 -12.17
C ALA A 11 -12.13 -0.66 -13.50
N PHE A 12 -12.77 -1.72 -14.00
CA PHE A 12 -13.54 -1.66 -15.25
C PHE A 12 -14.80 -0.81 -15.09
N GLY A 13 -15.51 -0.90 -13.97
CA GLY A 13 -16.68 -0.06 -13.68
C GLY A 13 -16.32 1.42 -13.63
N LEU A 14 -15.21 1.77 -12.97
CA LEU A 14 -14.65 3.13 -12.96
C LEU A 14 -14.20 3.59 -14.34
N PHE A 15 -13.59 2.71 -15.13
CA PHE A 15 -13.20 3.04 -16.50
C PHE A 15 -14.44 3.38 -17.35
N LEU A 16 -15.54 2.65 -17.19
CA LEU A 16 -16.79 2.95 -17.87
C LEU A 16 -17.44 4.25 -17.36
N SER A 17 -17.34 4.57 -16.07
CA SER A 17 -17.91 5.81 -15.52
C SER A 17 -17.28 7.06 -16.14
N LEU A 18 -15.98 7.02 -16.48
CA LEU A 18 -15.29 8.11 -17.18
C LEU A 18 -15.88 8.48 -18.54
N PHE A 19 -16.56 7.55 -19.22
CA PHE A 19 -17.23 7.83 -20.50
C PHE A 19 -18.67 8.32 -20.33
N LYS A 20 -19.25 8.15 -19.14
CA LYS A 20 -20.65 8.48 -18.85
C LYS A 20 -20.78 9.82 -18.13
N GLU A 21 -19.84 10.16 -17.26
CA GLU A 21 -19.75 11.48 -16.63
C GLU A 21 -19.00 12.45 -17.55
N SER A 22 -19.69 13.48 -18.06
CA SER A 22 -19.13 14.51 -18.95
C SER A 22 -18.03 15.38 -18.30
N SER A 23 -17.80 15.24 -17.00
CA SER A 23 -16.73 15.89 -16.26
C SER A 23 -15.87 14.82 -15.60
N SER A 24 -14.67 14.57 -16.14
CA SER A 24 -13.69 13.73 -15.47
C SER A 24 -13.24 14.40 -14.18
N THR A 25 -13.81 14.00 -13.05
CA THR A 25 -13.34 14.44 -11.73
C THR A 25 -11.98 13.81 -11.45
N VAL A 26 -11.04 14.60 -10.91
CA VAL A 26 -9.72 14.12 -10.48
C VAL A 26 -9.86 12.92 -9.54
N ASP A 27 -10.89 12.92 -8.71
CA ASP A 27 -11.21 11.86 -7.76
C ASP A 27 -11.51 10.51 -8.43
N THR A 28 -12.26 10.52 -9.55
CA THR A 28 -12.55 9.30 -10.33
C THR A 28 -11.28 8.74 -10.98
N ALA A 29 -10.40 9.61 -11.48
CA ALA A 29 -9.12 9.19 -12.03
C ALA A 29 -8.19 8.60 -10.95
N THR A 30 -8.13 9.23 -9.78
CA THR A 30 -7.38 8.72 -8.62
C THR A 30 -7.91 7.36 -8.16
N ALA A 31 -9.23 7.18 -8.09
CA ALA A 31 -9.84 5.89 -7.76
C ALA A 31 -9.54 4.81 -8.81
N LEU A 32 -9.59 5.14 -10.10
CA LEU A 32 -9.24 4.20 -11.16
C LEU A 32 -7.78 3.72 -11.02
N ILE A 33 -6.86 4.66 -10.80
CA ILE A 33 -5.44 4.36 -10.62
C ILE A 33 -5.22 3.49 -9.38
N PHE A 34 -5.93 3.76 -8.28
CA PHE A 34 -5.91 2.94 -7.07
C PHE A 34 -6.25 1.46 -7.35
N TYR A 35 -7.38 1.19 -8.02
CA TYR A 35 -7.77 -0.19 -8.34
C TYR A 35 -6.85 -0.84 -9.38
N CYS A 36 -6.31 -0.07 -10.33
CA CYS A 36 -5.30 -0.57 -11.29
C CYS A 36 -4.01 -1.01 -10.59
N PHE A 37 -3.53 -0.21 -9.63
CA PHE A 37 -2.40 -0.59 -8.78
C PHE A 37 -2.72 -1.83 -7.94
N GLY A 38 -3.88 -1.87 -7.29
CA GLY A 38 -4.33 -3.04 -6.53
C GLY A 38 -4.32 -4.32 -7.37
N PHE A 39 -4.91 -4.27 -8.57
CA PHE A 39 -4.95 -5.41 -9.50
C PHE A 39 -3.54 -5.87 -9.92
N THR A 40 -2.69 -4.92 -10.32
CA THR A 40 -1.32 -5.23 -10.77
C THR A 40 -0.47 -5.81 -9.64
N THR A 41 -0.55 -5.23 -8.44
CA THR A 41 0.13 -5.72 -7.22
C THR A 41 -0.33 -7.13 -6.86
N SER A 42 -1.63 -7.43 -6.95
CA SER A 42 -2.17 -8.78 -6.74
C SER A 42 -1.59 -9.81 -7.74
N ILE A 43 -1.44 -9.44 -9.02
CA ILE A 43 -0.80 -10.32 -10.02
C ILE A 43 0.67 -10.56 -9.67
N LEU A 44 1.39 -9.52 -9.27
CA LEU A 44 2.80 -9.63 -8.89
C LEU A 44 2.97 -10.50 -7.66
N PHE A 45 2.14 -10.33 -6.63
CA PHE A 45 2.17 -11.20 -5.45
C PHE A 45 1.84 -12.64 -5.78
N PHE A 46 0.90 -12.89 -6.68
CA PHE A 46 0.64 -14.25 -7.17
C PHE A 46 1.89 -14.85 -7.83
N ARG A 47 2.58 -14.08 -8.68
CA ARG A 47 3.86 -14.51 -9.28
C ARG A 47 4.93 -14.76 -8.23
N ILE A 48 5.06 -13.89 -7.23
CA ILE A 48 5.99 -14.08 -6.11
C ILE A 48 5.67 -15.38 -5.38
N ALA A 49 4.41 -15.61 -5.02
CA ALA A 49 3.98 -16.81 -4.30
C ALA A 49 4.41 -18.11 -5.01
N THR A 50 4.33 -18.16 -6.36
CA THR A 50 4.80 -19.34 -7.12
C THR A 50 6.31 -19.55 -7.08
N LYS A 51 7.11 -18.48 -6.97
CA LYS A 51 8.58 -18.53 -6.93
C LYS A 51 9.14 -18.52 -5.51
N TRP A 52 8.32 -18.16 -4.52
CA TRP A 52 8.69 -17.95 -3.13
C TRP A 52 9.37 -19.17 -2.49
N PRO A 53 8.88 -20.42 -2.65
CA PRO A 53 9.53 -21.58 -2.04
C PRO A 53 10.97 -21.76 -2.51
N LYS A 54 11.21 -21.57 -3.82
CA LYS A 54 12.56 -21.66 -4.40
C LYS A 54 13.48 -20.56 -3.87
N LEU A 55 12.94 -19.36 -3.68
CA LEU A 55 13.68 -18.25 -3.08
C LEU A 55 14.03 -18.53 -1.61
N CYS A 56 13.07 -19.00 -0.80
CA CYS A 56 13.30 -19.35 0.59
C CYS A 56 14.35 -20.45 0.73
N MET A 57 14.33 -21.48 -0.13
CA MET A 57 15.38 -22.50 -0.15
C MET A 57 16.76 -21.93 -0.45
N HIS A 58 16.84 -20.99 -1.40
CA HIS A 58 18.11 -20.33 -1.73
C HIS A 58 18.61 -19.47 -0.56
N ILE A 59 17.73 -18.69 0.07
CA ILE A 59 18.01 -17.90 1.26
C ILE A 59 18.52 -18.81 2.40
N ALA A 60 17.80 -19.89 2.72
CA ALA A 60 18.18 -20.82 3.77
C ALA A 60 19.55 -21.46 3.52
N LYS A 61 19.88 -21.78 2.26
CA LYS A 61 21.20 -22.30 1.89
C LYS A 61 22.29 -21.26 2.15
N VAL A 62 22.07 -19.99 1.82
CA VAL A 62 23.04 -18.91 2.10
C VAL A 62 23.20 -18.71 3.60
N GLU A 63 22.10 -18.70 4.36
CA GLU A 63 22.12 -18.53 5.82
C GLU A 63 22.77 -19.71 6.55
N SER A 64 22.69 -20.93 6.01
CA SER A 64 23.37 -22.09 6.59
C SER A 64 24.90 -21.99 6.54
N VAL A 65 25.42 -21.29 5.54
CA VAL A 65 26.87 -21.07 5.35
C VAL A 65 27.34 -19.86 6.12
N ASP A 66 26.51 -18.82 6.21
CA ASP A 66 26.83 -17.57 6.86
C ASP A 66 25.60 -17.02 7.61
N PRO A 67 25.41 -17.42 8.88
CA PRO A 67 24.24 -17.00 9.66
C PRO A 67 24.19 -15.48 9.83
N ASN A 68 23.00 -14.91 9.78
CA ASN A 68 22.83 -13.49 10.05
C ASN A 68 23.11 -13.20 11.54
N THR A 69 24.03 -12.27 11.81
CA THR A 69 24.46 -11.94 13.17
C THR A 69 23.61 -10.85 13.83
N ASP A 70 22.69 -10.19 13.11
CA ASP A 70 21.80 -9.18 13.71
C ASP A 70 20.63 -9.84 14.48
N THR A 71 20.83 -10.11 15.76
CA THR A 71 19.79 -10.65 16.66
C THR A 71 18.64 -9.67 16.91
N LYS A 72 18.80 -8.38 16.58
CA LYS A 72 17.77 -7.34 16.74
C LYS A 72 16.90 -7.19 15.49
N LEU A 73 17.25 -7.85 14.38
CA LEU A 73 16.52 -7.72 13.11
C LEU A 73 15.04 -8.08 13.24
N GLY A 74 14.71 -9.14 13.98
CA GLY A 74 13.32 -9.52 14.24
C GLY A 74 12.53 -8.45 15.03
N LYS A 75 13.18 -7.79 16.00
CA LYS A 75 12.54 -6.65 16.70
C LYS A 75 12.33 -5.46 15.78
N LYS A 76 13.31 -5.15 14.92
CA LYS A 76 13.20 -4.08 13.92
C LYS A 76 12.04 -4.37 12.93
N PHE A 77 11.89 -5.61 12.47
CA PHE A 77 10.76 -6.03 11.64
C PHE A 77 9.43 -5.82 12.35
N ASN A 78 9.30 -6.32 13.60
CA ASN A 78 8.06 -6.19 14.35
C ASN A 78 7.66 -4.73 14.58
N ILE A 79 8.64 -3.86 14.90
CA ILE A 79 8.40 -2.43 15.07
C ILE A 79 7.95 -1.80 13.75
N ALA A 80 8.67 -2.04 12.64
CA ALA A 80 8.32 -1.50 11.33
C ALA A 80 6.90 -1.94 10.90
N CYS A 81 6.61 -3.25 10.96
CA CYS A 81 5.30 -3.78 10.64
C CYS A 81 4.20 -3.16 11.52
N PHE A 82 4.41 -3.12 12.84
CA PHE A 82 3.42 -2.56 13.76
C PHE A 82 3.16 -1.08 13.49
N SER A 83 4.22 -0.28 13.34
CA SER A 83 4.09 1.15 13.07
C SER A 83 3.36 1.44 11.76
N ILE A 84 3.71 0.75 10.67
CA ILE A 84 3.09 0.98 9.36
C ILE A 84 1.63 0.52 9.36
N LEU A 85 1.35 -0.68 9.88
CA LEU A 85 -0.02 -1.20 9.93
C LEU A 85 -0.92 -0.36 10.85
N PHE A 86 -0.37 0.20 11.93
CA PHE A 86 -1.10 1.10 12.80
C PHE A 86 -1.45 2.41 12.10
N LEU A 87 -0.48 3.03 11.40
CA LEU A 87 -0.73 4.26 10.63
C LEU A 87 -1.74 4.03 9.51
N ALA A 88 -1.62 2.92 8.79
CA ALA A 88 -2.56 2.49 7.76
C ALA A 88 -3.99 2.34 8.30
N LEU A 89 -4.13 1.76 9.49
CA LEU A 89 -5.42 1.61 10.15
C LEU A 89 -6.01 2.98 10.50
N MET A 90 -5.20 3.90 11.04
CA MET A 90 -5.65 5.25 11.35
C MET A 90 -6.10 5.99 10.10
N GLU A 91 -5.32 5.95 9.01
CA GLU A 91 -5.70 6.54 7.73
C GLU A 91 -7.03 5.99 7.22
N HIS A 92 -7.21 4.66 7.25
CA HIS A 92 -8.46 4.05 6.83
C HIS A 92 -9.65 4.50 7.69
N VAL A 93 -9.48 4.52 9.03
CA VAL A 93 -10.54 5.01 9.94
C VAL A 93 -10.90 6.46 9.65
N PHE A 94 -9.91 7.34 9.43
CA PHE A 94 -10.18 8.74 9.10
C PHE A 94 -10.92 8.89 7.76
N SER A 95 -10.52 8.12 6.75
CA SER A 95 -11.20 8.11 5.44
C SER A 95 -12.67 7.68 5.55
N GLU A 96 -12.96 6.66 6.35
CA GLU A 96 -14.32 6.20 6.62
C GLU A 96 -15.14 7.24 7.41
N LEU A 97 -14.56 7.85 8.44
CA LEU A 97 -15.20 8.93 9.21
C LEU A 97 -15.53 10.14 8.33
N HIS A 98 -14.65 10.46 7.39
CA HIS A 98 -14.88 11.53 6.42
C HIS A 98 -16.11 11.25 5.54
N GLY A 99 -16.21 10.04 4.98
CA GLY A 99 -17.38 9.69 4.16
C GLY A 99 -18.68 9.64 4.98
N ILE A 100 -18.63 9.18 6.23
CA ILE A 100 -19.78 9.22 7.15
C ILE A 100 -20.20 10.67 7.45
N SER A 101 -19.23 11.57 7.65
CA SER A 101 -19.48 13.00 7.85
C SER A 101 -20.24 13.62 6.69
N ILE A 102 -19.85 13.30 5.45
CA ILE A 102 -20.56 13.72 4.23
C ILE A 102 -21.99 13.14 4.20
N ALA A 103 -22.15 11.86 4.49
CA ALA A 103 -23.45 11.20 4.47
C ALA A 103 -24.45 11.84 5.46
N LEU A 104 -23.98 12.18 6.66
CA LEU A 104 -24.79 12.83 7.71
C LEU A 104 -25.21 14.26 7.36
N ASP A 105 -24.37 14.99 6.63
CA ASP A 105 -24.61 16.39 6.25
C ASP A 105 -25.49 16.51 5.00
N CYS A 106 -25.26 15.67 3.99
CA CYS A 106 -25.96 15.76 2.70
C CYS A 106 -27.33 15.08 2.74
N ASP A 107 -27.46 13.89 3.34
CA ASP A 107 -28.69 13.09 3.31
C ASP A 107 -29.15 12.58 4.70
N PRO A 108 -29.51 13.49 5.62
CA PRO A 108 -29.83 13.15 7.02
C PRO A 108 -31.08 12.28 7.21
N ASP A 109 -31.97 12.25 6.22
CA ASP A 109 -33.26 11.53 6.28
C ASP A 109 -33.18 10.11 5.68
N THR A 110 -32.02 9.73 5.11
CA THR A 110 -31.79 8.40 4.53
C THR A 110 -31.01 7.51 5.48
N PRO A 111 -31.11 6.16 5.38
CA PRO A 111 -30.28 5.27 6.16
C PRO A 111 -28.79 5.59 5.98
N LEU A 112 -28.07 5.78 7.08
CA LEU A 112 -26.68 6.26 7.06
C LEU A 112 -25.76 5.42 6.14
N TYR A 113 -25.91 4.10 6.20
CA TYR A 113 -25.10 3.19 5.38
C TYR A 113 -25.40 3.31 3.88
N GLU A 114 -26.67 3.50 3.50
CA GLU A 114 -27.06 3.70 2.10
C GLU A 114 -26.49 5.01 1.56
N SER A 115 -26.62 6.09 2.31
CA SER A 115 -26.06 7.40 1.94
C SER A 115 -24.53 7.33 1.82
N PHE A 116 -23.86 6.76 2.82
CA PHE A 116 -22.42 6.56 2.82
C PHE A 116 -21.96 5.77 1.58
N MET A 117 -22.58 4.62 1.28
CA MET A 117 -22.25 3.82 0.10
C MET A 117 -22.48 4.58 -1.20
N LYS A 118 -23.61 5.30 -1.33
CA LYS A 118 -23.92 6.07 -2.53
C LYS A 118 -22.93 7.20 -2.76
N HIS A 119 -22.46 7.88 -1.72
CA HIS A 119 -21.44 8.93 -1.83
C HIS A 119 -20.04 8.38 -2.07
N SER A 120 -19.63 7.31 -1.39
CA SER A 120 -18.31 6.70 -1.58
C SER A 120 -18.16 5.99 -2.93
N PHE A 121 -19.25 5.47 -3.50
CA PHE A 121 -19.24 4.71 -4.75
C PHE A 121 -20.25 5.27 -5.77
N GLN A 122 -20.33 6.61 -5.89
CA GLN A 122 -21.25 7.30 -6.83
C GLN A 122 -21.15 6.69 -8.24
N TRP A 123 -19.92 6.50 -8.72
CA TRP A 123 -19.61 5.90 -10.02
C TRP A 123 -20.24 4.52 -10.24
N LEU A 124 -20.43 3.71 -9.19
CA LEU A 124 -21.00 2.37 -9.29
C LEU A 124 -22.52 2.42 -9.40
N PHE A 125 -23.15 3.22 -8.53
CA PHE A 125 -24.61 3.32 -8.46
C PHE A 125 -25.22 4.15 -9.60
N VAL A 126 -24.39 4.76 -10.45
CA VAL A 126 -24.80 5.31 -11.75
C VAL A 126 -25.18 4.20 -12.75
N PHE A 127 -24.68 2.97 -12.59
CA PHE A 127 -24.98 1.84 -13.49
C PHE A 127 -25.97 0.85 -12.92
N ILE A 128 -25.94 0.63 -11.60
CA ILE A 128 -26.82 -0.32 -10.92
C ILE A 128 -27.62 0.38 -9.83
N PRO A 129 -28.90 0.01 -9.62
CA PRO A 129 -29.64 0.51 -8.47
C PRO A 129 -28.96 0.07 -7.17
N TYR A 130 -29.07 0.89 -6.13
CA TYR A 130 -28.54 0.55 -4.82
C TYR A 130 -29.17 -0.75 -4.31
N SER A 131 -28.33 -1.62 -3.78
CA SER A 131 -28.71 -2.79 -3.00
C SER A 131 -27.68 -3.00 -1.91
N ASP A 132 -28.12 -3.45 -0.74
CA ASP A 132 -27.22 -3.70 0.40
C ASP A 132 -26.11 -4.67 0.03
N PHE A 133 -26.43 -5.70 -0.78
CA PHE A 133 -25.45 -6.67 -1.26
C PHE A 133 -24.35 -6.02 -2.12
N ALA A 134 -24.70 -5.15 -3.07
CA ALA A 134 -23.72 -4.46 -3.90
C ALA A 134 -22.85 -3.51 -3.07
N GLY A 135 -23.46 -2.77 -2.13
CA GLY A 135 -22.73 -1.91 -1.19
C GLY A 135 -21.71 -2.69 -0.36
N ILE A 136 -22.13 -3.80 0.26
CA ILE A 136 -21.25 -4.66 1.08
C ILE A 136 -20.10 -5.22 0.24
N MET A 137 -20.36 -5.71 -0.98
CA MET A 137 -19.32 -6.26 -1.85
C MET A 137 -18.30 -5.18 -2.28
N SER A 138 -18.76 -4.00 -2.69
CA SER A 138 -17.87 -2.91 -3.10
C SER A 138 -17.03 -2.39 -1.93
N HIS A 139 -17.63 -2.24 -0.76
CA HIS A 139 -16.92 -1.88 0.46
C HIS A 139 -15.85 -2.94 0.83
N PHE A 140 -16.18 -4.23 0.73
CA PHE A 140 -15.22 -5.31 0.95
C PHE A 140 -14.04 -5.26 -0.02
N PHE A 141 -14.27 -5.03 -1.32
CA PHE A 141 -13.18 -4.93 -2.31
C PHE A 141 -12.33 -3.67 -2.13
N ASN A 142 -12.93 -2.57 -1.67
CA ASN A 142 -12.19 -1.36 -1.33
C ASN A 142 -11.26 -1.63 -0.14
N LEU A 143 -11.79 -2.15 0.97
CA LEU A 143 -11.02 -2.55 2.15
C LEU A 143 -9.89 -3.52 1.80
N GLN A 144 -10.19 -4.53 0.98
CA GLN A 144 -9.20 -5.49 0.50
C GLN A 144 -8.08 -4.82 -0.30
N SER A 145 -8.40 -3.84 -1.14
CA SER A 145 -7.40 -3.12 -1.95
C SER A 145 -6.51 -2.25 -1.07
N THR A 146 -7.06 -1.57 -0.07
CA THR A 146 -6.30 -0.79 0.91
C THR A 146 -5.37 -1.68 1.72
N PHE A 147 -5.84 -2.85 2.17
CA PHE A 147 -5.00 -3.80 2.88
C PHE A 147 -3.88 -4.36 1.99
N ASN A 148 -4.19 -4.67 0.72
CA ASN A 148 -3.20 -5.18 -0.24
C ASN A 148 -2.09 -4.16 -0.51
N TRP A 149 -2.44 -2.88 -0.61
CA TRP A 149 -1.46 -1.79 -0.77
C TRP A 149 -0.53 -1.71 0.46
N ASN A 150 -1.08 -1.66 1.66
CA ASN A 150 -0.29 -1.60 2.89
C ASN A 150 0.59 -2.84 3.10
N PHE A 151 0.06 -4.02 2.75
CA PHE A 151 0.85 -5.26 2.78
C PHE A 151 2.02 -5.21 1.78
N ALA A 152 1.83 -4.64 0.59
CA ALA A 152 2.89 -4.47 -0.40
C ALA A 152 4.06 -3.67 0.15
N ASP A 153 3.77 -2.55 0.80
CA ASP A 153 4.77 -1.65 1.36
C ASP A 153 5.53 -2.29 2.51
N VAL A 154 4.81 -2.90 3.46
CA VAL A 154 5.42 -3.63 4.58
C VAL A 154 6.31 -4.77 4.08
N PHE A 155 5.85 -5.52 3.08
CA PHE A 155 6.62 -6.59 2.47
C PHE A 155 7.93 -6.08 1.85
N VAL A 156 7.86 -5.00 1.06
CA VAL A 156 9.05 -4.37 0.45
C VAL A 156 10.03 -3.87 1.52
N ILE A 157 9.52 -3.25 2.59
CA ILE A 157 10.34 -2.76 3.70
C ILE A 157 11.04 -3.91 4.41
N CYS A 158 10.32 -4.98 4.76
CA CYS A 158 10.91 -6.15 5.40
C CYS A 158 12.02 -6.79 4.54
N MET A 159 11.76 -6.95 3.24
CA MET A 159 12.75 -7.50 2.32
C MET A 159 13.97 -6.58 2.17
N SER A 160 13.75 -5.26 2.12
CA SER A 160 14.84 -4.28 2.03
C SER A 160 15.70 -4.30 3.28
N MET A 161 15.08 -4.30 4.47
CA MET A 161 15.78 -4.40 5.74
C MET A 161 16.58 -5.71 5.86
N TYR A 162 16.02 -6.83 5.41
CA TYR A 162 16.73 -8.11 5.35
C TYR A 162 18.01 -8.02 4.49
N LEU A 163 17.88 -7.52 3.25
CA LEU A 163 19.01 -7.38 2.34
C LEU A 163 20.07 -6.39 2.87
N THR A 164 19.64 -5.27 3.45
CA THR A 164 20.55 -4.30 4.07
C THR A 164 21.32 -4.92 5.23
N ALA A 165 20.67 -5.68 6.12
CA ALA A 165 21.36 -6.35 7.23
C ALA A 165 22.44 -7.33 6.74
N ARG A 166 22.20 -8.05 5.63
CA ARG A 166 23.18 -8.94 5.01
C ARG A 166 24.39 -8.19 4.45
N LEU A 167 24.16 -7.08 3.75
CA LEU A 167 25.24 -6.24 3.21
C LEU A 167 26.04 -5.57 4.32
N GLU A 168 25.36 -5.11 5.37
CA GLU A 168 26.00 -4.48 6.52
C GLU A 168 26.87 -5.47 7.31
N GLN A 169 26.45 -6.72 7.43
CA GLN A 169 27.26 -7.79 8.02
C GLN A 169 28.60 -7.98 7.26
N VAL A 170 28.57 -8.00 5.93
CA VAL A 170 29.80 -8.06 5.11
C VAL A 170 30.65 -6.80 5.31
N ASN A 171 30.03 -5.62 5.33
CA ASN A 171 30.71 -4.36 5.52
C ASN A 171 31.43 -4.28 6.88
N GLN A 172 30.77 -4.73 7.95
CA GLN A 172 31.35 -4.78 9.30
C GLN A 172 32.57 -5.70 9.36
N ARG A 173 32.55 -6.86 8.68
CA ARG A 173 33.71 -7.76 8.60
C ARG A 173 34.89 -7.11 7.86
N ILE A 174 34.62 -6.38 6.78
CA ILE A 174 35.65 -5.64 6.02
C ILE A 174 36.28 -4.55 6.90
N ILE A 175 35.45 -3.75 7.58
CA ILE A 175 35.93 -2.68 8.48
C ILE A 175 36.78 -3.27 9.61
N ALA A 176 36.35 -4.36 10.23
CA ALA A 176 37.09 -5.02 11.32
C ALA A 176 38.45 -5.61 10.89
N ALA A 177 38.67 -5.80 9.59
CA ALA A 177 39.92 -6.31 9.02
C ALA A 177 40.81 -5.23 8.40
N LYS A 178 40.32 -3.99 8.24
CA LYS A 178 41.00 -2.89 7.56
C LYS A 178 42.38 -2.56 8.16
N ASP A 179 42.51 -2.61 9.48
CA ASP A 179 43.74 -2.25 10.20
C ASP A 179 44.54 -3.48 10.68
N LYS A 180 44.16 -4.68 10.23
CA LYS A 180 44.85 -5.94 10.54
C LYS A 180 45.60 -6.40 9.30
N ASN A 181 46.85 -6.83 9.47
CA ASN A 181 47.69 -7.37 8.40
C ASN A 181 47.20 -8.78 7.99
N SER A 182 46.00 -8.83 7.42
CA SER A 182 45.25 -10.05 7.17
C SER A 182 45.81 -10.78 5.94
N PRO A 183 45.90 -12.12 5.98
CA PRO A 183 46.47 -12.90 4.89
C PRO A 183 45.63 -12.80 3.61
N SER A 184 46.24 -13.05 2.45
CA SER A 184 45.56 -13.03 1.15
C SER A 184 44.37 -14.00 1.07
N SER A 185 44.43 -15.12 1.80
CA SER A 185 43.33 -16.08 1.93
C SER A 185 42.08 -15.47 2.55
N PHE A 186 42.22 -14.60 3.55
CA PHE A 186 41.11 -13.88 4.18
C PHE A 186 40.41 -12.97 3.17
N TRP A 187 41.17 -12.18 2.40
CA TRP A 187 40.62 -11.30 1.37
C TRP A 187 39.97 -12.05 0.21
N ARG A 188 40.41 -13.30 -0.04
CA ARG A 188 39.72 -14.18 -1.00
C ARG A 188 38.36 -14.58 -0.47
N THR A 189 38.28 -15.09 0.76
CA THR A 189 37.01 -15.45 1.41
C THR A 189 36.05 -14.27 1.49
N MET A 190 36.55 -13.06 1.83
CA MET A 190 35.69 -11.87 1.89
C MET A 190 35.09 -11.46 0.55
N ARG A 191 35.83 -11.61 -0.55
CA ARG A 191 35.27 -11.40 -1.89
C ARG A 191 34.24 -12.46 -2.25
N GLU A 192 34.47 -13.71 -1.86
CA GLU A 192 33.49 -14.79 -2.06
C GLU A 192 32.18 -14.50 -1.30
N ASP A 193 32.25 -14.07 -0.04
CA ASP A 193 31.08 -13.72 0.78
C ASP A 193 30.33 -12.49 0.27
N TYR A 194 31.07 -11.45 -0.15
CA TYR A 194 30.48 -10.28 -0.81
C TYR A 194 29.76 -10.68 -2.10
N ASN A 195 30.39 -11.47 -2.97
CA ASN A 195 29.78 -11.94 -4.21
C ASN A 195 28.52 -12.79 -3.96
N ARG A 196 28.52 -13.64 -2.93
CA ARG A 196 27.33 -14.40 -2.51
C ARG A 196 26.20 -13.47 -2.09
N SER A 197 26.50 -12.44 -1.29
CA SER A 197 25.50 -11.48 -0.82
C SER A 197 24.93 -10.63 -1.96
N VAL A 198 25.78 -10.16 -2.89
CA VAL A 198 25.33 -9.46 -4.11
C VAL A 198 24.50 -10.37 -5.00
N HIS A 199 24.87 -11.64 -5.14
CA HIS A 199 24.07 -12.61 -5.90
C HIS A 199 22.70 -12.81 -5.28
N LEU A 200 22.62 -12.93 -3.95
CA LEU A 200 21.36 -13.04 -3.21
C LEU A 200 20.46 -11.82 -3.46
N VAL A 201 21.01 -10.60 -3.35
CA VAL A 201 20.28 -9.34 -3.64
C VAL A 201 19.71 -9.39 -5.05
N ARG A 202 20.50 -9.78 -6.06
CA ARG A 202 20.03 -9.88 -7.46
C ARG A 202 18.93 -10.92 -7.65
N GLN A 203 18.99 -12.06 -6.96
CA GLN A 203 17.95 -13.09 -7.05
C GLN A 203 16.64 -12.65 -6.40
N VAL A 204 16.74 -11.99 -5.24
CA VAL A 204 15.59 -11.40 -4.56
C VAL A 204 14.96 -10.33 -5.45
N ASP A 205 15.74 -9.37 -5.94
CA ASP A 205 15.29 -8.28 -6.81
C ASP A 205 14.61 -8.79 -8.09
N LYS A 206 15.13 -9.85 -8.71
CA LYS A 206 14.48 -10.49 -9.89
C LYS A 206 13.06 -10.99 -9.60
N ILE A 207 12.74 -11.32 -8.35
CA ILE A 207 11.42 -11.84 -7.93
C ILE A 207 10.54 -10.71 -7.40
N ILE A 208 11.07 -9.82 -6.56
CA ILE A 208 10.31 -8.79 -5.85
C ILE A 208 10.34 -7.42 -6.52
N GLY A 209 11.29 -7.17 -7.43
CA GLY A 209 11.56 -5.84 -8.00
C GLY A 209 10.34 -5.22 -8.71
N GLY A 210 9.46 -6.05 -9.27
CA GLY A 210 8.17 -5.58 -9.78
C GLY A 210 7.29 -4.96 -8.68
N VAL A 211 7.19 -5.60 -7.51
CA VAL A 211 6.42 -5.06 -6.38
C VAL A 211 7.09 -3.83 -5.78
N VAL A 212 8.42 -3.81 -5.73
CA VAL A 212 9.18 -2.62 -5.30
C VAL A 212 8.86 -1.42 -6.19
N PHE A 213 8.88 -1.61 -7.51
CA PHE A 213 8.52 -0.56 -8.47
C PHE A 213 7.06 -0.11 -8.31
N MET A 214 6.13 -1.06 -8.18
CA MET A 214 4.71 -0.73 -8.01
C MET A 214 4.45 0.05 -6.72
N SER A 215 5.05 -0.36 -5.59
CA SER A 215 4.97 0.34 -4.30
C SER A 215 5.52 1.76 -4.40
N PHE A 216 6.68 1.94 -5.05
CA PHE A 216 7.23 3.26 -5.30
C PHE A 216 6.30 4.13 -6.15
N ALA A 217 5.80 3.59 -7.27
CA ALA A 217 4.93 4.32 -8.19
C ALA A 217 3.59 4.71 -7.56
N SER A 218 2.97 3.81 -6.78
CA SER A 218 1.73 4.10 -6.07
C SER A 218 1.95 5.19 -5.03
N ASN A 219 2.96 5.03 -4.17
CA ASN A 219 3.20 5.99 -3.09
C ASN A 219 3.56 7.38 -3.62
N LEU A 220 4.34 7.45 -4.70
CA LEU A 220 4.63 8.72 -5.38
C LEU A 220 3.35 9.36 -5.93
N PHE A 221 2.49 8.59 -6.61
CA PHE A 221 1.23 9.09 -7.15
C PHE A 221 0.32 9.66 -6.05
N PHE A 222 0.14 8.94 -4.94
CA PHE A 222 -0.74 9.38 -3.84
C PHE A 222 -0.20 10.61 -3.12
N VAL A 223 1.10 10.68 -2.84
CA VAL A 223 1.72 11.88 -2.26
C VAL A 223 1.55 13.08 -3.19
N CYS A 224 1.76 12.90 -4.50
CA CYS A 224 1.52 13.97 -5.47
C CYS A 224 0.04 14.39 -5.54
N SER A 225 -0.89 13.43 -5.47
CA SER A 225 -2.33 13.72 -5.44
C SER A 225 -2.69 14.54 -4.19
N GLN A 226 -2.28 14.12 -3.00
CA GLN A 226 -2.52 14.83 -1.74
C GLN A 226 -1.92 16.25 -1.76
N LEU A 227 -0.69 16.39 -2.28
CA LEU A 227 -0.06 17.70 -2.46
C LEU A 227 -0.86 18.59 -3.42
N LEU A 228 -1.34 18.05 -4.54
CA LEU A 228 -2.16 18.79 -5.49
C LEU A 228 -3.46 19.27 -4.85
N HIS A 229 -4.18 18.41 -4.12
CA HIS A 229 -5.41 18.80 -3.42
C HIS A 229 -5.14 19.87 -2.36
N THR A 230 -4.04 19.74 -1.61
CA THR A 230 -3.64 20.72 -0.58
C THR A 230 -3.28 22.08 -1.19
N LEU A 231 -2.53 22.09 -2.29
CA LEU A 231 -2.10 23.33 -2.96
C LEU A 231 -3.25 24.00 -3.74
N ALA A 232 -4.12 23.22 -4.39
CA ALA A 232 -5.24 23.75 -5.17
C ALA A 232 -6.41 24.21 -4.29
N GLY A 233 -6.72 23.47 -3.21
CA GLY A 233 -7.85 23.75 -2.32
C GLY A 233 -7.51 24.63 -1.10
N GLY A 234 -6.26 24.56 -0.62
CA GLY A 234 -5.86 25.04 0.70
C GLY A 234 -6.45 24.19 1.83
N ILE A 235 -6.00 24.40 3.08
CA ILE A 235 -6.63 23.78 4.26
C ILE A 235 -7.93 24.54 4.54
N LYS A 236 -9.05 24.00 4.07
CA LYS A 236 -10.39 24.55 4.30
C LYS A 236 -11.31 23.46 4.79
N ALA A 237 -12.20 23.80 5.72
CA ALA A 237 -13.27 22.90 6.11
C ALA A 237 -14.11 22.56 4.87
N SER A 238 -14.46 21.28 4.74
CA SER A 238 -15.35 20.81 3.68
C SER A 238 -16.64 21.65 3.73
N PRO A 239 -17.12 22.22 2.61
CA PRO A 239 -18.34 23.01 2.62
C PRO A 239 -19.54 22.14 2.99
N ARG A 240 -20.50 22.71 3.75
CA ARG A 240 -21.73 22.00 4.11
C ARG A 240 -22.63 21.83 2.89
N CYS A 241 -23.20 20.65 2.73
CA CYS A 241 -24.21 20.34 1.72
C CYS A 241 -25.52 21.11 1.96
N LYS A 242 -25.91 21.30 3.23
CA LYS A 242 -27.11 22.05 3.64
C LYS A 242 -26.75 23.14 4.64
N PRO A 243 -26.16 24.28 4.19
CA PRO A 243 -25.70 25.34 5.09
C PRO A 243 -26.83 26.02 5.87
N GLU A 244 -28.08 25.87 5.43
CA GLU A 244 -29.28 26.54 5.96
C GLU A 244 -30.00 25.74 7.07
N VAL A 245 -29.66 24.48 7.32
CA VAL A 245 -30.40 23.59 8.24
C VAL A 245 -29.55 23.21 9.46
N GLY A 246 -29.92 23.72 10.63
CA GLY A 246 -29.57 23.17 11.95
C GLY A 246 -28.10 23.21 12.39
N THR A 247 -27.85 22.58 13.54
CA THR A 247 -26.51 22.38 14.14
C THR A 247 -25.68 21.39 13.32
N ASP A 248 -24.41 21.70 13.10
CA ASP A 248 -23.46 20.84 12.36
C ASP A 248 -23.41 19.43 13.00
N ARG A 249 -23.71 18.41 12.20
CA ARG A 249 -23.73 16.99 12.63
C ARG A 249 -22.42 16.27 12.32
N ARG A 250 -21.46 16.95 11.70
CA ARG A 250 -20.14 16.42 11.33
C ARG A 250 -19.24 16.31 12.56
N ILE A 251 -18.42 15.26 12.60
CA ILE A 251 -17.66 14.89 13.80
C ILE A 251 -16.57 15.91 14.12
N PHE A 252 -15.91 16.48 13.10
CA PHE A 252 -14.85 17.47 13.21
C PHE A 252 -15.18 18.78 12.47
N ASN A 253 -16.47 19.11 12.33
CA ASN A 253 -16.95 20.35 11.70
C ASN A 253 -16.37 20.62 10.29
N GLY A 254 -16.07 19.58 9.51
CA GLY A 254 -15.55 19.70 8.14
C GLY A 254 -14.05 19.51 7.98
N TYR A 255 -13.30 19.22 9.05
CA TYR A 255 -11.85 18.92 9.01
C TYR A 255 -11.54 17.42 8.99
N GLU A 256 -12.50 16.59 8.57
CA GLU A 256 -12.33 15.13 8.54
C GLU A 256 -11.46 14.66 7.35
N HIS A 257 -11.05 15.55 6.44
CA HIS A 257 -10.21 15.19 5.29
C HIS A 257 -8.81 14.73 5.74
N PRO A 258 -8.33 13.56 5.31
CA PRO A 258 -6.96 13.13 5.52
C PRO A 258 -5.94 13.94 4.70
#